data_AF-A0A0Q5JBX6-F1
#
_entry.id   AF-A0A0Q5JBX6-F1
#
_cell.length_a   1.000
_cell.length_b   1.000
_cell.length_c   1.000
_cell.angle_alpha   90.00
_cell.angle_beta   90.00
_cell.angle_gamma   90.00
#
_symmetry.space_group_name_H-M   'P 1'
#
loop_
_entity.id
_entity.type
_entity.pdbx_description
1 polymer ?
#
loop_
_entity_poly.entity_id
_entity_poly.type
_entity_poly.pdbx_seq_one_letter_code
_entity_poly.pdbx_strand_id
1 'polypeptide(L)' 'MRFVVLAFGSTTLPAGLTLGSVDTATSVHDRALRDGPFDGPASALTGIQVLDEPDLDAVLDGLPAVGTFEVRPLA' A
#
# COMPACT_ATOMS: atom_id res chain seq x y z
N MET A 1 13.83 3.12 5.54
CA MET A 1 12.94 4.06 4.84
C MET A 1 11.54 3.90 5.39
N ARG A 2 10.69 4.91 5.24
CA ARG A 2 9.33 4.83 5.76
C ARG A 2 8.36 4.68 4.60
N PHE A 3 7.39 3.78 4.72
CA PHE A 3 6.40 3.48 3.69
C PHE A 3 5.00 3.58 4.26
N VAL A 4 4.06 4.08 3.45
CA VAL A 4 2.62 3.95 3.70
C VAL A 4 2.09 2.84 2.82
N VAL A 5 1.37 1.90 3.43
CA VAL A 5 0.66 0.81 2.74
C VAL A 5 -0.83 1.04 2.90
N LEU A 6 -1.53 1.16 1.79
CA LEU A 6 -2.98 1.26 1.70
C LEU A 6 -3.54 -0.09 1.29
N ALA A 7 -4.50 -0.64 2.01
CA ALA A 7 -5.19 -1.86 1.63
C ALA A 7 -6.60 -1.55 1.13
N PHE A 8 -6.99 -2.22 0.04
CA PHE A 8 -8.30 -2.07 -0.57
C PHE A 8 -9.06 -3.40 -0.63
N GLY A 9 -10.39 -3.35 -0.55
CA GLY A 9 -11.26 -4.51 -0.70
C GLY A 9 -11.52 -5.26 0.61
N SER A 10 -11.38 -6.58 0.62
CA SER A 10 -11.62 -7.39 1.84
C SER A 10 -10.42 -7.43 2.79
N THR A 11 -9.26 -6.92 2.35
CA THR A 11 -8.03 -6.95 3.14
C THR A 11 -8.03 -5.79 4.13
N THR A 12 -8.04 -6.08 5.43
CA THR A 12 -8.04 -5.07 6.49
C THR A 12 -6.65 -4.93 7.08
N LEU A 13 -6.12 -3.70 7.08
CA LEU A 13 -4.94 -3.32 7.88
C LEU A 13 -5.42 -2.52 9.09
N PRO A 14 -4.73 -2.58 10.24
CA PRO A 14 -5.05 -1.75 11.39
C PRO A 14 -4.95 -0.26 11.00
N ALA A 15 -6.03 0.50 11.21
CA ALA A 15 -6.21 1.81 10.58
C ALA A 15 -5.58 2.97 11.38
N GLY A 16 -5.06 3.95 10.64
CA GLY A 16 -5.00 5.35 11.08
C GLY A 16 -3.73 6.09 10.64
N LEU A 17 -3.76 6.76 9.47
CA LEU A 17 -2.80 7.81 9.09
C LEU A 17 -3.30 8.63 7.89
N THR A 18 -2.92 9.91 7.86
CA THR A 18 -3.16 10.84 6.75
C THR A 18 -2.12 10.61 5.65
N LEU A 19 -2.56 10.54 4.40
CA LEU A 19 -1.73 10.17 3.25
C LEU A 19 -1.02 11.38 2.63
N GLY A 20 0.26 11.21 2.30
CA GLY A 20 1.04 12.16 1.50
C GLY A 20 0.72 12.09 -0.01
N SER A 21 1.43 12.89 -0.82
CA SER A 21 1.19 13.07 -2.27
C SER A 21 1.13 11.77 -3.07
N VAL A 22 0.38 11.78 -4.17
CA VAL A 22 0.04 10.61 -5.02
C VAL A 22 1.16 10.25 -6.00
N ASP A 23 2.17 11.11 -6.16
CA ASP A 23 3.09 11.07 -7.31
C ASP A 23 4.14 9.94 -7.32
N THR A 24 4.17 9.08 -6.31
CA THR A 24 5.18 7.99 -6.14
C THR A 24 4.58 6.65 -5.70
N ALA A 25 3.32 6.38 -6.08
CA ALA A 25 2.64 5.15 -5.70
C ALA A 25 3.00 3.95 -6.58
N THR A 26 3.23 2.79 -5.94
CA THR A 26 3.27 1.47 -6.58
C THR A 26 2.06 0.67 -6.13
N SER A 27 1.27 0.13 -7.05
CA SER A 27 0.14 -0.74 -6.71
C SER A 27 0.54 -2.22 -6.80
N VAL A 28 0.02 -3.02 -5.88
CA VAL A 28 0.29 -4.46 -5.76
C VAL A 28 -1.06 -5.18 -5.79
N HIS A 29 -1.24 -6.07 -6.74
CA HIS A 29 -2.46 -6.85 -6.91
C HIS A 29 -2.09 -8.32 -6.90
N ASP A 30 -2.44 -9.05 -5.85
CA ASP A 30 -2.10 -10.48 -5.72
C ASP A 30 -0.60 -10.75 -5.98
N ARG A 31 0.25 -9.94 -5.34
CA ARG A 31 1.73 -9.88 -5.51
C ARG A 31 2.24 -9.45 -6.89
N ALA A 32 1.38 -9.10 -7.84
CA ALA A 32 1.80 -8.49 -9.10
C ALA A 32 1.97 -6.98 -8.92
N LEU A 33 3.16 -6.48 -9.26
CA LEU A 33 3.47 -5.06 -9.28
C LEU A 33 2.81 -4.37 -10.47
N ARG A 34 2.26 -3.20 -10.22
CA ARG A 34 1.69 -2.29 -11.22
C ARG A 34 2.17 -0.88 -10.94
N ASP A 35 2.55 -0.20 -12.00
CA ASP A 35 2.96 1.20 -11.89
C ASP A 35 1.74 2.09 -11.62
N GLY A 36 1.93 3.03 -10.71
CA GLY A 36 0.92 4.03 -10.38
C GLY A 36 -0.04 3.61 -9.25
N PRO A 37 -0.90 4.55 -8.84
CA PRO A 37 -1.81 4.38 -7.71
C PRO A 37 -2.96 3.42 -8.04
N PHE A 38 -3.70 3.03 -7.01
CA PHE A 38 -4.94 2.29 -7.19
C PHE A 38 -6.00 3.15 -7.92
N ASP A 39 -6.55 2.62 -9.01
CA ASP A 39 -7.53 3.29 -9.89
C ASP A 39 -9.00 2.91 -9.59
N GLY A 40 -9.28 2.51 -8.35
CA GLY A 40 -10.64 2.15 -7.90
C GLY A 40 -11.28 3.20 -7.00
N PRO A 41 -12.54 2.98 -6.57
CA PRO A 41 -13.25 3.93 -5.72
C PRO A 41 -12.59 4.03 -4.35
N ALA A 42 -12.50 5.24 -3.80
CA ALA A 42 -11.92 5.47 -2.46
C ALA A 42 -12.68 4.71 -1.35
N SER A 43 -13.97 4.39 -1.56
CA SER A 43 -14.76 3.56 -0.64
C SER A 43 -14.27 2.12 -0.52
N ALA A 44 -13.38 1.68 -1.41
CA ALA A 44 -12.72 0.39 -1.30
C ALA A 44 -11.57 0.39 -0.28
N LEU A 45 -11.13 1.55 0.25
CA LEU A 45 -10.07 1.63 1.24
C LEU A 45 -10.51 0.99 2.56
N THR A 46 -9.77 -0.01 3.00
CA THR A 46 -10.10 -0.81 4.19
C THR A 46 -9.00 -0.83 5.24
N GLY A 47 -7.81 -0.30 4.93
CA GLY A 47 -6.77 -0.16 5.93
C GLY A 47 -5.61 0.73 5.48
N ILE A 48 -4.88 1.27 6.46
CA ILE A 48 -3.70 2.11 6.25
C ILE A 48 -2.66 1.72 7.30
N GLN A 49 -1.47 1.34 6.88
CA GLN A 49 -0.36 1.03 7.77
C GLN A 49 0.88 1.85 7.38
N VAL A 50 1.71 2.17 8.36
CA VAL A 50 3.01 2.77 8.13
C VAL A 50 4.10 1.84 8.63
N LEU A 51 5.09 1.59 7.77
CA LEU A 51 6.17 0.65 7.97
C LEU A 51 7.51 1.36 7.89
N ASP A 52 8.43 0.98 8.76
CA ASP A 52 9.83 1.36 8.68
C ASP A 52 10.62 0.15 8.17
N GLU A 53 10.91 0.12 6.87
CA GLU A 53 11.55 -1.01 6.18
C GLU A 53 12.77 -0.55 5.38
N PRO A 54 13.77 -1.42 5.13
CA PRO A 54 14.99 -1.02 4.43
C PRO A 54 14.72 -0.55 3.00
N ASP A 55 13.80 -1.22 2.30
CA ASP A 55 13.47 -1.01 0.89
C ASP A 55 12.05 -1.51 0.55
N LEU A 56 11.66 -1.38 -0.72
CA LEU A 56 10.37 -1.83 -1.22
C LEU A 56 10.24 -3.37 -1.18
N ASP A 57 11.32 -4.11 -1.43
CA ASP A 57 11.28 -5.57 -1.47
C ASP A 57 10.89 -6.15 -0.09
N ALA A 58 11.44 -5.59 0.99
CA ALA A 58 11.07 -5.96 2.36
C ALA A 58 9.58 -5.69 2.66
N VAL A 59 9.01 -4.59 2.15
CA VAL A 59 7.57 -4.32 2.26
C VAL A 59 6.77 -5.39 1.53
N LEU A 60 7.15 -5.73 0.28
CA LEU A 60 6.44 -6.72 -0.54
C LEU A 60 6.48 -8.13 0.06
N ASP A 61 7.56 -8.50 0.74
CA ASP A 61 7.68 -9.77 1.44
C ASP A 61 6.74 -9.90 2.63
N GLY A 62 6.43 -8.78 3.30
CA GLY A 62 5.47 -8.70 4.40
C GLY A 62 4.01 -8.66 3.98
N LEU A 63 3.70 -8.38 2.70
CA LEU A 63 2.32 -8.28 2.24
C LEU A 63 1.63 -9.65 2.15
N PRO A 64 0.32 -9.71 2.47
CA PRO A 64 -0.49 -10.89 2.19
C PRO A 64 -0.39 -11.33 0.73
N ALA A 65 -0.41 -12.65 0.50
CA ALA A 65 -0.29 -13.22 -0.85
C ALA A 65 -1.46 -12.86 -1.79
N VAL A 66 -2.60 -12.45 -1.23
CA VAL A 66 -3.81 -12.06 -1.95
C VAL A 66 -4.27 -10.71 -1.43
N GLY A 67 -4.72 -9.85 -2.34
CA GLY A 67 -5.25 -8.53 -2.03
C GLY A 67 -4.68 -7.43 -2.90
N THR A 68 -5.28 -6.25 -2.75
CA THR A 68 -4.87 -5.04 -3.45
C THR A 68 -4.27 -4.05 -2.46
N PHE A 69 -3.06 -3.61 -2.74
CA PHE A 69 -2.33 -2.66 -1.93
C PHE A 69 -1.75 -1.53 -2.77
N GLU A 70 -1.61 -0.36 -2.17
CA GLU A 70 -0.82 0.72 -2.74
C GLU A 70 0.27 1.10 -1.74
N VAL A 71 1.52 1.03 -2.19
CA VAL A 71 2.72 1.30 -1.40
C VAL A 71 3.29 2.64 -1.84
N ARG A 72 3.47 3.56 -0.88
CA ARG A 72 4.04 4.89 -1.09
C ARG A 72 5.26 5.08 -0.20
N PRO A 73 6.46 5.36 -0.74
CA PRO A 73 7.58 5.79 0.07
C PRO A 73 7.32 7.19 0.66
N LEU A 74 7.74 7.39 1.90
CA LEU A 74 7.75 8.68 2.58
C LEU A 74 9.18 9.23 2.57
N ALA A 75 9.35 10.41 1.97
CA ALA A 75 10.58 11.18 2.01
C ALA A 75 10.78 11.88 3.36
#